data_AF-A0AAN8FM18-F1
#
_entry.id   AF-A0AAN8FM18-F1
#
_cell.length_a   1.000
_cell.length_b   1.000
_cell.length_c   1.000
_cell.angle_alpha   90.00
_cell.angle_beta   90.00
_cell.angle_gamma   90.00
#
_symmetry.space_group_name_H-M   'P 1'
#
loop_
_entity.id
_entity.type
_entity.pdbx_description
1 polymer ?
#
loop_
_entity_poly.entity_id
_entity_poly.type
_entity_poly.pdbx_seq_one_letter_code
_entity_poly.pdbx_strand_id
1 'polypeptide(L)'
;MYSYKDRPKFGWIWLALLSHDHESGVVHADSDFQRFLLNNKKKLDDSFVILMGDHGPRGGRVTRTKLGSLEMNNPMFSMSIPKELRENTDVLTILKENANRLQTPYDIRATLLDILKYQRAMDFTDREFMKIPGEYGASFLRSQTDVERTCKNLPIPFSYCICQYPMEALESSLQIATEAGQYLLKHVNSIIKQHNLTELCETLQYHYTMTISAYAPEEVSRAYAISVKAQPPCNGEFKVSVFFFGLAFL
;
A
#
# COMPACT_ATOMS: atom_id res chain seq x y z
N MET A 1 17.41 8.10 -23.60
CA MET A 1 18.17 6.83 -23.53
C MET A 1 19.30 6.71 -24.57
N TYR A 2 19.84 7.80 -25.13
CA TYR A 2 20.80 7.75 -26.25
C TYR A 2 22.29 7.87 -25.85
N SER A 3 22.58 8.46 -24.69
CA SER A 3 23.94 8.61 -24.16
C SER A 3 24.41 7.37 -23.39
N TYR A 4 25.72 7.14 -23.29
CA TYR A 4 26.37 6.03 -22.55
C TYR A 4 25.86 4.64 -22.96
N LYS A 5 26.02 4.26 -24.24
CA LYS A 5 25.43 3.01 -24.78
C LYS A 5 25.94 1.73 -24.10
N ASP A 6 27.19 1.73 -23.64
CA ASP A 6 27.87 0.52 -23.16
C ASP A 6 27.87 0.39 -21.63
N ARG A 7 26.94 1.07 -20.95
CA ARG A 7 26.83 1.04 -19.48
C ARG A 7 25.37 0.84 -19.04
N PRO A 8 25.11 0.02 -18.00
CA PRO A 8 23.80 -0.09 -17.39
C PRO A 8 23.29 1.29 -16.92
N LYS A 9 21.98 1.50 -16.99
CA LYS A 9 21.33 2.76 -16.61
C LYS A 9 20.18 2.49 -15.66
N PHE A 10 19.97 3.44 -14.76
CA PHE A 10 18.77 3.52 -13.94
C PHE A 10 18.01 4.79 -14.31
N GLY A 11 16.72 4.66 -14.58
CA GLY A 11 15.83 5.78 -14.87
C GLY A 11 14.66 5.76 -13.91
N TRP A 12 14.39 6.89 -13.27
CA TRP A 12 13.25 7.09 -12.38
C TRP A 12 12.41 8.25 -12.88
N ILE A 13 11.14 8.01 -13.15
CA ILE A 13 10.18 9.02 -13.58
C ILE A 13 8.99 8.95 -12.62
N TRP A 14 8.68 10.06 -11.96
CA TRP A 14 7.58 10.15 -11.01
C TRP A 14 6.57 11.22 -11.45
N LEU A 15 5.40 10.79 -11.91
CA LEU A 15 4.35 11.68 -12.42
C LEU A 15 3.37 12.04 -11.31
N ALA A 16 3.76 12.99 -10.45
CA ALA A 16 3.04 13.29 -9.21
C ALA A 16 1.59 13.79 -9.39
N LEU A 17 1.28 14.47 -10.50
CA LEU A 17 -0.03 15.13 -10.69
C LEU A 17 -0.98 14.37 -11.61
N LEU A 18 -0.47 13.45 -12.43
CA LEU A 18 -1.23 12.88 -13.54
C LEU A 18 -2.49 12.14 -13.08
N SER A 19 -2.45 11.50 -11.91
CA SER A 19 -3.55 10.69 -11.37
C SER A 19 -3.94 11.06 -9.94
N HIS A 20 -3.49 12.22 -9.45
CA HIS A 20 -3.57 12.55 -8.03
C HIS A 20 -5.01 12.85 -7.58
N ASP A 21 -5.73 13.67 -8.34
CA ASP A 21 -7.00 14.26 -7.87
C ASP A 21 -8.24 13.52 -8.38
N HIS A 22 -8.13 12.78 -9.49
CA HIS A 22 -9.27 12.12 -10.13
C HIS A 22 -8.87 10.83 -10.84
N GLU A 23 -9.74 9.81 -10.78
CA GLU A 23 -9.52 8.48 -11.35
C GLU A 23 -9.29 8.49 -12.86
N SER A 24 -9.82 9.50 -13.57
CA SER A 24 -9.66 9.63 -15.03
C SER A 24 -8.35 10.30 -15.45
N GLY A 25 -7.52 10.75 -14.52
CA GLY A 25 -6.31 11.52 -14.86
C GLY A 25 -5.33 10.75 -15.77
N VAL A 26 -5.16 9.45 -15.51
CA VAL A 26 -4.24 8.58 -16.27
C VAL A 26 -4.61 8.46 -17.75
N VAL A 27 -5.92 8.43 -18.08
CA VAL A 27 -6.37 8.18 -19.46
C VAL A 27 -5.90 9.27 -20.43
N HIS A 28 -5.66 10.48 -19.92
CA HIS A 28 -5.18 11.60 -20.73
C HIS A 28 -3.73 11.43 -21.21
N ALA A 29 -2.93 10.63 -20.51
CA ALA A 29 -1.54 10.34 -20.88
C ALA A 29 -1.35 8.96 -21.53
N ASP A 30 -2.42 8.18 -21.72
CA ASP A 30 -2.31 6.82 -22.25
C ASP A 30 -1.56 6.78 -23.60
N SER A 31 -1.90 7.71 -24.51
CA SER A 31 -1.23 7.83 -25.80
C SER A 31 0.25 8.22 -25.70
N ASP A 32 0.64 8.96 -24.65
CA ASP A 32 2.02 9.35 -24.40
C ASP A 32 2.83 8.17 -23.84
N PHE A 33 2.25 7.41 -22.92
CA PHE A 33 2.84 6.15 -22.42
C PHE A 33 3.01 5.14 -23.55
N GLN A 34 1.97 4.92 -24.35
CA GLN A 34 2.03 4.03 -25.51
C GLN A 34 3.15 4.45 -26.46
N ARG A 35 3.21 5.72 -26.83
CA ARG A 35 4.25 6.26 -27.72
C ARG A 35 5.65 6.11 -27.11
N PHE A 36 5.82 6.37 -25.83
CA PHE A 36 7.09 6.18 -25.12
C PHE A 36 7.54 4.71 -25.17
N LEU A 37 6.65 3.78 -24.86
CA LEU A 37 6.93 2.34 -24.86
C LEU A 37 7.29 1.84 -26.27
N LEU A 38 6.53 2.23 -27.29
CA LEU A 38 6.79 1.84 -28.68
C LEU A 38 8.11 2.42 -29.21
N ASN A 39 8.36 3.71 -28.98
CA ASN A 39 9.58 4.37 -29.44
C ASN A 39 10.85 3.84 -28.76
N ASN A 40 10.72 3.27 -27.56
CA ASN A 40 11.85 2.71 -26.81
C ASN A 40 11.89 1.17 -26.79
N LYS A 41 10.95 0.48 -27.46
CA LYS A 41 10.80 -0.98 -27.42
C LYS A 41 12.12 -1.75 -27.47
N LYS A 42 12.96 -1.51 -28.48
CA LYS A 42 14.25 -2.20 -28.64
C LYS A 42 15.20 -2.04 -27.45
N LYS A 43 15.13 -0.91 -26.72
CA LYS A 43 15.94 -0.68 -25.51
C LYS A 43 15.30 -1.35 -24.30
N LEU A 44 13.97 -1.36 -24.25
CA LEU A 44 13.20 -2.01 -23.17
C LEU A 44 13.27 -3.53 -23.24
N ASP A 45 13.55 -4.10 -24.42
CA ASP A 45 13.79 -5.55 -24.60
C ASP A 45 14.96 -6.05 -23.75
N ASP A 46 15.93 -5.20 -23.39
CA ASP A 46 17.05 -5.53 -22.50
C ASP A 46 16.95 -4.79 -21.15
N SER A 47 15.73 -4.51 -20.68
CA SER A 47 15.53 -3.74 -19.45
C SER A 47 14.51 -4.38 -18.50
N PHE A 48 14.76 -4.19 -17.21
CA PHE A 48 13.71 -4.26 -16.21
C PHE A 48 12.90 -2.95 -16.26
N VAL A 49 11.60 -3.05 -16.48
CA VAL A 49 10.67 -1.93 -16.60
C VAL A 49 9.59 -2.10 -15.56
N ILE A 50 9.47 -1.13 -14.66
CA ILE A 50 8.48 -1.13 -13.58
C ILE A 50 7.51 0.02 -13.81
N LEU A 51 6.21 -0.27 -13.73
CA LEU A 51 5.13 0.72 -13.67
C LEU A 51 4.46 0.53 -12.31
N MET A 52 4.43 1.58 -11.49
CA MET A 52 3.89 1.49 -10.13
C MET A 52 3.21 2.77 -9.67
N GLY A 53 2.28 2.63 -8.72
CA GLY A 53 1.80 3.71 -7.86
C GLY A 53 2.39 3.60 -6.45
N ASP A 54 2.42 4.71 -5.70
CA ASP A 54 2.69 4.72 -4.26
C ASP A 54 1.46 4.34 -3.44
N HIS A 55 0.27 4.63 -3.96
CA HIS A 55 -1.02 4.24 -3.39
C HIS A 55 -2.06 4.04 -4.50
N GLY A 56 -3.23 3.51 -4.16
CA GLY A 56 -4.38 3.52 -5.09
C GLY A 56 -5.16 4.83 -5.04
N PRO A 57 -6.31 4.95 -5.71
CA PRO A 57 -7.03 6.22 -5.81
C PRO A 57 -7.51 6.72 -4.44
N ARG A 58 -7.09 7.92 -4.03
CA ARG A 58 -7.51 8.57 -2.77
C ARG A 58 -8.53 9.70 -2.96
N GLY A 59 -8.67 10.18 -4.19
CA GLY A 59 -9.67 11.18 -4.61
C GLY A 59 -10.82 10.56 -5.41
N GLY A 60 -11.80 11.40 -5.77
CA GLY A 60 -12.92 10.98 -6.61
C GLY A 60 -14.02 10.22 -5.87
N ARG A 61 -15.15 10.01 -6.56
CA ARG A 61 -16.33 9.33 -5.97
C ARG A 61 -16.10 7.83 -5.80
N VAL A 62 -15.17 7.25 -6.55
CA VAL A 62 -14.84 5.82 -6.53
C VAL A 62 -14.43 5.35 -5.12
N THR A 63 -13.75 6.19 -4.35
CA THR A 63 -13.30 5.89 -2.97
C THR A 63 -14.44 5.62 -1.99
N ARG A 64 -15.66 6.06 -2.31
CA ARG A 64 -16.86 5.81 -1.50
C ARG A 64 -17.49 4.45 -1.75
N THR A 65 -17.06 3.74 -2.79
CA THR A 65 -17.51 2.37 -3.07
C THR A 65 -16.72 1.38 -2.22
N LYS A 66 -17.29 0.20 -1.95
CA LYS A 66 -16.60 -0.88 -1.23
C LYS A 66 -15.27 -1.25 -1.92
N LEU A 67 -15.27 -1.36 -3.24
CA LEU A 67 -14.07 -1.69 -4.01
C LEU A 67 -13.04 -0.56 -3.96
N GLY A 68 -13.45 0.69 -4.22
CA GLY A 68 -12.52 1.82 -4.19
C GLY A 68 -11.88 2.03 -2.82
N SER A 69 -12.61 1.80 -1.73
CA SER A 69 -12.04 1.84 -0.38
C SER A 69 -10.97 0.78 -0.13
N LEU A 70 -11.05 -0.38 -0.78
CA LEU A 70 -10.00 -1.40 -0.73
C LEU A 70 -8.81 -0.99 -1.61
N GLU A 71 -9.12 -0.50 -2.83
CA GLU A 71 -8.10 -0.09 -3.79
C GLU A 71 -7.24 1.08 -3.30
N MET A 72 -7.75 1.95 -2.41
CA MET A 72 -6.96 3.02 -1.76
C MET A 72 -5.62 2.53 -1.18
N ASN A 73 -5.60 1.29 -0.67
CA ASN A 73 -4.43 0.65 -0.05
C ASN A 73 -3.76 -0.40 -0.97
N ASN A 74 -4.21 -0.53 -2.21
CA ASN A 74 -3.71 -1.48 -3.20
C ASN A 74 -3.05 -0.73 -4.37
N PRO A 75 -1.78 -0.29 -4.23
CA PRO A 75 -1.08 0.36 -5.33
C PRO A 75 -0.89 -0.60 -6.51
N MET A 76 -1.10 -0.10 -7.73
CA MET A 76 -0.76 -0.85 -8.94
C MET A 76 0.76 -1.12 -8.97
N PHE A 77 1.14 -2.33 -9.32
CA PHE A 77 2.52 -2.69 -9.64
C PHE A 77 2.54 -3.63 -10.85
N SER A 78 3.38 -3.31 -11.83
CA SER A 78 3.65 -4.16 -12.98
C SER A 78 5.14 -4.14 -13.29
N MET A 79 5.69 -5.31 -13.62
CA MET A 79 7.09 -5.46 -13.96
C MET A 79 7.23 -6.26 -15.26
N SER A 80 8.02 -5.73 -16.16
CA SER A 80 8.50 -6.40 -17.36
C SER A 80 10.00 -6.61 -17.22
N ILE A 81 10.49 -7.82 -17.45
CA ILE A 81 11.93 -8.17 -17.34
C ILE A 81 12.60 -8.23 -18.73
N PRO A 82 13.93 -8.20 -18.85
CA PRO A 82 14.61 -8.38 -20.14
C PRO A 82 14.12 -9.62 -20.90
N LYS A 83 13.97 -9.50 -22.22
CA LYS A 83 13.43 -10.53 -23.11
C LYS A 83 14.24 -11.82 -23.04
N GLU A 84 15.58 -11.70 -23.02
CA GLU A 84 16.48 -12.85 -22.90
C GLU A 84 16.19 -13.67 -21.64
N LEU A 85 15.94 -13.01 -20.50
CA LEU A 85 15.59 -13.68 -19.26
C LEU A 85 14.23 -14.39 -19.33
N ARG A 86 13.27 -13.87 -20.10
CA ARG A 86 11.97 -14.54 -20.30
C ARG A 86 12.08 -15.81 -21.12
N GLU A 87 13.00 -15.85 -22.07
CA GLU A 87 13.15 -16.92 -23.04
C GLU A 87 14.11 -18.01 -22.57
N ASN A 88 15.15 -17.63 -21.80
CA ASN A 88 16.25 -18.52 -21.45
C ASN A 88 16.36 -18.85 -19.95
N THR A 89 15.49 -18.29 -19.11
CA THR A 89 15.48 -18.57 -17.66
C THR A 89 14.06 -18.86 -17.18
N ASP A 90 13.93 -19.28 -15.93
CA ASP A 90 12.68 -19.53 -15.22
C ASP A 90 12.17 -18.31 -14.43
N VAL A 91 12.83 -17.15 -14.53
CA VAL A 91 12.46 -15.92 -13.81
C VAL A 91 10.99 -15.54 -14.06
N LEU A 92 10.48 -15.72 -15.29
CA LEU A 92 9.08 -15.41 -15.59
C LEU A 92 8.10 -16.34 -14.86
N THR A 93 8.47 -17.60 -14.63
CA THR A 93 7.67 -18.55 -13.84
C THR A 93 7.60 -18.10 -12.39
N ILE A 94 8.75 -17.82 -11.77
CA ILE A 94 8.84 -17.33 -10.39
C ILE A 94 8.09 -16.00 -10.21
N LEU A 95 8.19 -15.08 -11.18
CA LEU A 95 7.44 -13.83 -11.14
C LEU A 95 5.93 -14.04 -11.17
N LYS A 96 5.44 -14.97 -11.99
CA LYS A 96 4.01 -15.30 -12.06
C LYS A 96 3.52 -15.95 -10.76
N GLU A 97 4.32 -16.82 -10.16
CA GLU A 97 4.02 -17.41 -8.85
C GLU A 97 3.94 -16.33 -7.77
N ASN A 98 4.95 -15.47 -7.69
CA ASN A 98 5.00 -14.37 -6.73
C ASN A 98 3.87 -13.35 -6.95
N ALA A 99 3.47 -13.09 -8.19
CA ALA A 99 2.36 -12.19 -8.50
C ALA A 99 1.01 -12.64 -7.91
N ASN A 100 0.85 -13.92 -7.60
CA ASN A 100 -0.36 -14.46 -6.94
C ASN A 100 -0.31 -14.39 -5.41
N ARG A 101 0.74 -13.81 -4.82
CA ARG A 101 0.92 -13.68 -3.37
C ARG A 101 0.86 -12.21 -2.97
N LEU A 102 0.50 -11.94 -1.71
CA LEU A 102 0.52 -10.58 -1.16
C LEU A 102 1.94 -9.99 -1.17
N GLN A 103 2.14 -8.90 -1.91
CA GLN A 103 3.42 -8.20 -2.02
C GLN A 103 3.39 -6.84 -1.31
N THR A 104 4.58 -6.28 -1.06
CA THR A 104 4.77 -4.97 -0.44
C THR A 104 5.79 -4.13 -1.21
N PRO A 105 5.82 -2.80 -1.03
CA PRO A 105 6.88 -1.97 -1.57
C PRO A 105 8.31 -2.37 -1.11
N TYR A 106 8.44 -3.05 0.03
CA TYR A 106 9.73 -3.57 0.48
C TYR A 106 10.26 -4.67 -0.45
N ASP A 107 9.39 -5.46 -1.07
CA ASP A 107 9.79 -6.48 -2.05
C ASP A 107 10.32 -5.84 -3.34
N ILE A 108 9.80 -4.66 -3.74
CA ILE A 108 10.34 -3.88 -4.85
C ILE A 108 11.78 -3.48 -4.56
N ARG A 109 12.03 -2.91 -3.37
CA ARG A 109 13.37 -2.48 -2.96
C ARG A 109 14.33 -3.66 -2.86
N ALA A 110 13.89 -4.80 -2.31
CA ALA A 110 14.66 -6.03 -2.25
C ALA A 110 14.99 -6.56 -3.66
N THR A 111 14.03 -6.54 -4.58
CA THR A 111 14.22 -6.94 -5.99
C THR A 111 15.25 -6.07 -6.70
N LEU A 112 15.20 -4.75 -6.51
CA LEU A 112 16.18 -3.83 -7.09
C LEU A 112 17.60 -4.13 -6.59
N LEU A 113 17.76 -4.42 -5.29
CA LEU A 113 19.06 -4.84 -4.75
C LEU A 113 19.50 -6.21 -5.28
N ASP A 114 18.58 -7.15 -5.43
CA ASP A 114 18.87 -8.48 -5.95
C ASP A 114 19.44 -8.42 -7.37
N ILE A 115 18.79 -7.65 -8.24
CA ILE A 115 19.25 -7.36 -9.61
C ILE A 115 20.66 -6.76 -9.60
N LEU A 116 20.90 -5.77 -8.75
CA LEU A 116 22.13 -5.01 -8.74
C LEU A 116 23.33 -5.77 -8.15
N LYS A 117 23.09 -6.61 -7.13
CA LYS A 117 24.18 -7.17 -6.31
C LYS A 117 24.40 -8.67 -6.49
N TYR A 118 23.34 -9.46 -6.72
CA TYR A 118 23.42 -10.91 -6.60
C TYR A 118 23.08 -11.61 -7.92
N GLN A 119 21.93 -11.31 -8.53
CA GLN A 119 21.47 -12.00 -9.73
C GLN A 119 22.43 -11.89 -10.91
N ARG A 120 23.07 -10.73 -11.09
CA ARG A 120 24.06 -10.53 -12.15
C ARG A 120 25.26 -11.45 -12.02
N ALA A 121 25.71 -11.78 -10.80
CA ALA A 121 26.84 -12.67 -10.60
C ALA A 121 26.49 -14.16 -10.84
N MET A 122 25.20 -14.47 -10.89
CA MET A 122 24.64 -15.81 -11.06
C MET A 122 23.92 -15.96 -12.41
N ASP A 123 24.21 -15.09 -13.37
CA ASP A 123 23.60 -15.04 -14.71
C ASP A 123 22.07 -15.10 -14.70
N PHE A 124 21.45 -14.53 -13.66
CA PHE A 124 20.00 -14.58 -13.46
C PHE A 124 19.42 -16.01 -13.56
N THR A 125 20.10 -17.01 -12.96
CA THR A 125 19.59 -18.39 -12.85
C THR A 125 19.22 -18.82 -11.43
N ASP A 126 19.78 -18.19 -10.40
CA ASP A 126 19.54 -18.56 -9.01
C ASP A 126 18.20 -18.03 -8.46
N ARG A 127 17.20 -18.93 -8.41
CA ARG A 127 15.84 -18.68 -7.90
C ARG A 127 15.66 -18.98 -6.43
N GLU A 128 16.64 -19.52 -5.71
CA GLU A 128 16.42 -19.95 -4.33
C GLU A 128 16.07 -18.77 -3.42
N PHE A 129 15.23 -19.02 -2.43
CA PHE A 129 14.86 -18.00 -1.46
C PHE A 129 16.12 -17.49 -0.76
N MET A 130 16.29 -16.17 -0.75
CA MET A 130 17.42 -15.51 -0.10
C MET A 130 16.94 -14.30 0.69
N LYS A 131 17.24 -14.28 1.99
CA LYS A 131 17.05 -13.09 2.81
C LYS A 131 18.19 -12.11 2.54
N ILE A 132 17.91 -11.04 1.80
CA ILE A 132 18.89 -10.00 1.51
C ILE A 132 19.21 -9.22 2.81
N PRO A 133 20.48 -9.09 3.21
CA PRO A 133 20.85 -8.36 4.42
C PRO A 133 20.34 -6.92 4.42
N GLY A 134 19.68 -6.50 5.50
CA GLY A 134 19.12 -5.16 5.67
C GLY A 134 17.77 -4.92 4.99
N GLU A 135 17.19 -5.93 4.35
CA GLU A 135 15.88 -5.82 3.69
C GLU A 135 14.74 -6.42 4.52
N TYR A 136 13.56 -5.80 4.40
CA TYR A 136 12.31 -6.31 4.97
C TYR A 136 11.50 -7.14 3.98
N GLY A 137 11.73 -6.97 2.68
CA GLY A 137 11.04 -7.69 1.61
C GLY A 137 11.87 -8.83 1.03
N ALA A 138 11.24 -9.60 0.15
CA ALA A 138 11.86 -10.66 -0.65
C ALA A 138 11.89 -10.25 -2.12
N SER A 139 12.96 -10.62 -2.83
CA SER A 139 13.07 -10.37 -4.28
C SER A 139 11.98 -11.10 -5.05
N PHE A 140 11.36 -10.43 -6.02
CA PHE A 140 10.39 -11.03 -6.94
C PHE A 140 11.03 -12.03 -7.90
N LEU A 141 12.36 -11.96 -8.09
CA LEU A 141 13.09 -12.87 -8.97
C LEU A 141 13.39 -14.21 -8.30
N ARG A 142 13.16 -14.36 -7.00
CA ARG A 142 13.44 -15.58 -6.24
C ARG A 142 12.15 -16.20 -5.73
N SER A 143 12.19 -17.49 -5.42
CA SER A 143 11.14 -18.14 -4.66
C SER A 143 10.98 -17.44 -3.31
N GLN A 144 9.74 -17.38 -2.85
CA GLN A 144 9.38 -16.88 -1.53
C GLN A 144 9.08 -18.09 -0.65
N THR A 145 9.38 -18.01 0.65
CA THR A 145 9.16 -19.13 1.60
C THR A 145 7.75 -19.72 1.51
N ASP A 146 7.58 -20.99 1.90
CA ASP A 146 6.27 -21.66 1.88
C ASP A 146 5.25 -21.08 2.86
N VAL A 147 5.69 -20.22 3.79
CA VAL A 147 4.80 -19.50 4.70
C VAL A 147 3.90 -18.54 3.92
N GLU A 148 2.59 -18.69 4.07
CA GLU A 148 1.59 -17.80 3.49
C GLU A 148 1.85 -16.34 3.88
N ARG A 149 1.82 -15.43 2.90
CA ARG A 149 2.09 -14.00 3.11
C ARG A 149 0.80 -13.31 3.54
N THR A 150 0.79 -12.72 4.73
CA THR A 150 -0.38 -12.07 5.33
C THR A 150 0.00 -10.71 5.93
N CYS A 151 -0.98 -9.85 6.21
CA CYS A 151 -0.71 -8.60 6.93
C CYS A 151 -0.14 -8.80 8.34
N LYS A 152 -0.24 -10.01 8.91
CA LYS A 152 0.29 -10.32 10.25
C LYS A 152 1.79 -10.59 10.23
N ASN A 153 2.32 -11.15 9.16
CA ASN A 153 3.74 -11.53 9.06
C ASN A 153 4.55 -10.64 8.10
N LEU A 154 3.88 -9.80 7.32
CA LEU A 154 4.52 -8.75 6.54
C LEU A 154 4.48 -7.42 7.31
N PRO A 155 5.41 -6.48 7.03
CA PRO A 155 5.44 -5.16 7.64
C PRO A 155 4.35 -4.23 7.05
N ILE A 156 3.10 -4.68 7.07
CA ILE A 156 1.91 -3.96 6.63
C ILE A 156 1.16 -3.50 7.87
N PRO A 157 1.08 -2.19 8.15
CA PRO A 157 0.26 -1.69 9.25
C PRO A 157 -1.20 -2.12 9.07
N PHE A 158 -1.90 -2.41 10.17
CA PHE A 158 -3.27 -2.92 10.12
C PHE A 158 -4.22 -2.04 9.30
N SER A 159 -4.09 -0.71 9.41
CA SER A 159 -4.90 0.26 8.66
C SER A 159 -4.66 0.25 7.14
N TYR A 160 -3.53 -0.31 6.69
CA TYR A 160 -3.18 -0.48 5.27
C TYR A 160 -3.38 -1.92 4.79
N CYS A 161 -3.87 -2.82 5.66
CA CYS A 161 -4.14 -4.18 5.26
C CYS A 161 -5.32 -4.25 4.30
N ILE A 162 -5.11 -4.88 3.14
CA ILE A 162 -6.17 -5.11 2.15
C ILE A 162 -6.93 -6.42 2.37
N CYS A 163 -6.47 -7.28 3.29
CA CYS A 163 -7.17 -8.51 3.65
C CYS A 163 -8.55 -8.16 4.23
N GLN A 164 -9.59 -8.79 3.70
CA GLN A 164 -10.95 -8.61 4.19
C GLN A 164 -11.15 -9.47 5.43
N TYR A 165 -11.35 -8.81 6.57
CA TYR A 165 -11.77 -9.46 7.80
C TYR A 165 -13.29 -9.38 7.92
N PRO A 166 -13.95 -10.45 8.41
CA PRO A 166 -15.37 -10.36 8.74
C PRO A 166 -15.59 -9.25 9.77
N MET A 167 -16.62 -8.44 9.55
CA MET A 167 -17.02 -7.38 10.47
C MET A 167 -18.51 -7.46 10.74
N GLU A 168 -18.88 -7.16 11.97
CA GLU A 168 -20.26 -7.09 12.43
C GLU A 168 -20.62 -5.63 12.69
N ALA A 169 -21.67 -5.14 12.05
CA ALA A 169 -22.14 -3.78 12.25
C ALA A 169 -22.75 -3.66 13.66
N LEU A 170 -22.33 -2.62 14.38
CA LEU A 170 -22.85 -2.32 15.71
C LEU A 170 -23.77 -1.09 15.65
N GLU A 171 -24.72 -1.02 16.57
CA GLU A 171 -25.59 0.15 16.72
C GLU A 171 -24.77 1.35 17.21
N SER A 172 -24.90 2.50 16.54
CA SER A 172 -24.14 3.71 16.89
C SER A 172 -24.60 4.34 18.22
N SER A 173 -25.73 3.90 18.77
CA SER A 173 -26.24 4.29 20.09
C SER A 173 -25.55 3.55 21.24
N LEU A 174 -24.76 2.50 20.96
CA LEU A 174 -24.04 1.77 22.00
C LEU A 174 -22.98 2.66 22.65
N GLN A 175 -22.75 2.43 23.96
CA GLN A 175 -21.77 3.17 24.73
C GLN A 175 -20.36 3.09 24.12
N ILE A 176 -19.97 1.91 23.63
CA ILE A 176 -18.67 1.70 22.96
C ILE A 176 -18.48 2.61 21.74
N ALA A 177 -19.55 2.91 20.99
CA ALA A 177 -19.48 3.80 19.84
C ALA A 177 -19.15 5.23 20.26
N THR A 178 -19.73 5.70 21.36
CA THR A 178 -19.44 7.02 21.93
C THR A 178 -18.03 7.08 22.52
N GLU A 179 -17.63 6.07 23.28
CA GLU A 179 -16.30 5.99 23.89
C GLU A 179 -15.19 5.96 22.83
N ALA A 180 -15.35 5.15 21.78
CA ALA A 180 -14.41 5.08 20.67
C ALA A 180 -14.31 6.41 19.91
N GLY A 181 -15.44 7.08 19.67
CA GLY A 181 -15.47 8.36 18.98
C GLY A 181 -14.82 9.49 19.79
N GLN A 182 -15.09 9.56 21.08
CA GLN A 182 -14.45 10.51 21.99
C GLN A 182 -12.95 10.24 22.13
N TYR A 183 -12.55 8.97 22.26
CA TYR A 183 -11.15 8.57 22.30
C TYR A 183 -10.39 9.02 21.05
N LEU A 184 -10.96 8.78 19.86
CA LEU A 184 -10.34 9.19 18.59
C LEU A 184 -10.07 10.70 18.56
N LEU A 185 -11.07 11.54 18.79
CA LEU A 185 -10.85 12.99 18.69
C LEU A 185 -9.94 13.52 19.80
N LYS A 186 -10.00 12.93 21.00
CA LYS A 186 -9.04 13.23 22.07
C LYS A 186 -7.60 12.88 21.64
N HIS A 187 -7.40 11.74 20.98
CA HIS A 187 -6.10 11.34 20.48
C HIS A 187 -5.60 12.30 19.39
N VAL A 188 -6.45 12.69 18.43
CA VAL A 188 -6.07 13.66 17.39
C VAL A 188 -5.68 15.01 18.01
N ASN A 189 -6.47 15.52 18.97
CA ASN A 189 -6.13 16.75 19.70
C ASN A 189 -4.79 16.61 20.47
N SER A 190 -4.49 15.43 21.01
CA SER A 190 -3.21 15.17 21.67
C SER A 190 -2.04 15.27 20.69
N ILE A 191 -2.19 14.75 19.46
CA ILE A 191 -1.17 14.87 18.40
C ILE A 191 -0.97 16.34 18.05
N ILE A 192 -2.07 17.10 17.82
CA ILE A 192 -2.01 18.54 17.53
C ILE A 192 -1.21 19.28 18.63
N LYS A 193 -1.50 18.98 19.90
CA LYS A 193 -0.78 19.56 21.04
C LYS A 193 0.69 19.15 21.09
N GLN A 194 1.00 17.87 20.90
CA GLN A 194 2.36 17.34 20.94
C GLN A 194 3.26 17.99 19.88
N HIS A 195 2.70 18.34 18.73
CA HIS A 195 3.41 19.02 17.65
C HIS A 195 3.32 20.56 17.72
N ASN A 196 2.81 21.14 18.81
CA ASN A 196 2.63 22.58 19.03
C ASN A 196 1.82 23.28 17.92
N LEU A 197 0.76 22.62 17.44
CA LEU A 197 -0.11 23.13 16.37
C LEU A 197 -1.42 23.73 16.88
N THR A 198 -1.58 23.92 18.19
CA THR A 198 -2.83 24.39 18.82
C THR A 198 -3.22 25.81 18.43
N GLU A 199 -2.27 26.64 17.98
CA GLU A 199 -2.56 27.98 17.47
C GLU A 199 -3.04 27.98 16.01
N LEU A 200 -2.78 26.89 15.28
CA LEU A 200 -3.13 26.74 13.86
C LEU A 200 -4.37 25.87 13.64
N CYS A 201 -4.68 24.98 14.60
CA CYS A 201 -5.75 23.99 14.49
C CYS A 201 -6.82 24.20 15.55
N GLU A 202 -8.08 24.11 15.13
CA GLU A 202 -9.23 24.10 16.04
C GLU A 202 -9.21 22.86 16.96
N THR A 203 -9.67 23.02 18.21
CA THR A 203 -9.83 21.87 19.10
C THR A 203 -11.02 21.04 18.66
N LEU A 204 -10.79 19.80 18.24
CA LEU A 204 -11.83 18.91 17.76
C LEU A 204 -12.74 18.45 18.91
N GLN A 205 -14.05 18.62 18.75
CA GLN A 205 -15.05 18.14 19.71
C GLN A 205 -15.91 17.04 19.10
N TYR A 206 -16.20 16.00 19.89
CA TYR A 206 -17.05 14.88 19.48
C TYR A 206 -18.49 15.34 19.27
N HIS A 207 -19.05 15.01 18.10
CA HIS A 207 -20.47 15.21 17.83
C HIS A 207 -21.23 13.89 17.98
N TYR A 208 -20.97 12.93 17.09
CA TYR A 208 -21.52 11.58 17.14
C TYR A 208 -20.67 10.62 16.30
N THR A 209 -20.73 9.33 16.63
CA THR A 209 -20.20 8.26 15.78
C THR A 209 -21.19 7.95 14.67
N MET A 210 -20.73 8.07 13.42
CA MET A 210 -21.55 7.86 12.21
C MET A 210 -21.74 6.37 11.92
N THR A 211 -20.67 5.59 12.06
CA THR A 211 -20.66 4.15 11.84
C THR A 211 -19.68 3.47 12.78
N ILE A 212 -20.01 2.28 13.25
CA ILE A 212 -19.12 1.40 13.98
C ILE A 212 -19.32 -0.05 13.51
N SER A 213 -18.23 -0.79 13.35
CA SER A 213 -18.26 -2.23 13.09
C SER A 213 -17.13 -2.92 13.84
N ALA A 214 -17.44 -4.01 14.52
CA ALA A 214 -16.46 -4.84 15.22
C ALA A 214 -15.81 -5.81 14.24
N TYR A 215 -14.49 -6.03 14.35
CA TYR A 215 -13.82 -7.11 13.64
C TYR A 215 -14.13 -8.45 14.33
N ALA A 216 -14.68 -9.43 13.62
CA ALA A 216 -15.11 -10.68 14.23
C ALA A 216 -13.97 -11.71 14.38
N PRO A 217 -13.95 -12.51 15.46
CA PRO A 217 -14.82 -12.42 16.63
C PRO A 217 -14.40 -11.25 17.54
N GLU A 218 -15.37 -10.44 17.98
CA GLU A 218 -15.16 -9.20 18.73
C GLU A 218 -14.42 -9.44 20.05
N GLU A 219 -14.73 -10.55 20.73
CA GLU A 219 -14.18 -10.90 22.04
C GLU A 219 -12.66 -11.07 22.00
N VAL A 220 -12.15 -11.48 20.84
CA VAL A 220 -10.74 -11.72 20.57
C VAL A 220 -10.08 -10.49 19.96
N SER A 221 -10.71 -9.88 18.94
CA SER A 221 -10.10 -8.78 18.20
C SER A 221 -10.04 -7.50 19.03
N ARG A 222 -11.11 -7.23 19.79
CA ARG A 222 -11.38 -5.95 20.48
C ARG A 222 -11.08 -4.74 19.59
N ALA A 223 -11.33 -4.89 18.30
CA ALA A 223 -11.00 -3.93 17.27
C ALA A 223 -12.29 -3.47 16.59
N TYR A 224 -12.36 -2.19 16.30
CA TYR A 224 -13.54 -1.56 15.70
C TYR A 224 -13.12 -0.62 14.58
N ALA A 225 -13.76 -0.74 13.42
CA ALA A 225 -13.72 0.27 12.38
C ALA A 225 -14.79 1.33 12.69
N ILE A 226 -14.39 2.59 12.86
CA ILE A 226 -15.32 3.69 13.18
C ILE A 226 -15.20 4.85 12.18
N SER A 227 -16.32 5.54 11.96
CA SER A 227 -16.36 6.87 11.35
C SER A 227 -17.02 7.84 12.32
N VAL A 228 -16.39 8.99 12.58
CA VAL A 228 -16.78 9.92 13.63
C VAL A 228 -16.92 11.33 13.04
N LYS A 229 -18.01 12.00 13.40
CA LYS A 229 -18.25 13.40 13.04
C LYS A 229 -17.78 14.33 14.16
N ALA A 230 -16.96 15.31 13.82
CA ALA A 230 -16.61 16.40 14.72
C ALA A 230 -17.67 17.54 14.67
N GLN A 231 -17.82 18.27 15.77
CA GLN A 231 -18.70 19.43 15.84
C GLN A 231 -18.22 20.59 14.95
N PRO A 232 -19.10 21.55 14.60
CA PRO A 232 -18.69 22.84 14.04
C PRO A 232 -17.68 23.57 14.96
N PRO A 233 -16.76 24.39 14.41
CA PRO A 233 -16.66 24.78 12.99
C PRO A 233 -15.97 23.74 12.10
N CYS A 234 -15.27 22.75 12.68
CA CYS A 234 -14.49 21.77 11.92
C CYS A 234 -15.37 20.93 10.96
N ASN A 235 -16.47 20.36 11.45
CA ASN A 235 -17.36 19.46 10.69
C ASN A 235 -16.63 18.28 9.99
N GLY A 236 -15.40 17.94 10.42
CA GLY A 236 -14.59 16.87 9.84
C GLY A 236 -15.19 15.48 10.08
N GLU A 237 -14.99 14.59 9.13
CA GLU A 237 -15.27 13.16 9.25
C GLU A 237 -13.93 12.41 9.38
N PHE A 238 -13.78 11.64 10.45
CA PHE A 238 -12.56 10.91 10.76
C PHE A 238 -12.85 9.41 10.74
N LYS A 239 -12.05 8.66 9.98
CA LYS A 239 -12.17 7.20 9.85
C LYS A 239 -10.91 6.53 10.36
N VAL A 240 -11.06 5.52 11.21
CA VAL A 240 -9.93 4.79 11.79
C VAL A 240 -10.36 3.40 12.29
N SER A 241 -9.39 2.52 12.48
CA SER A 241 -9.55 1.32 13.29
C SER A 241 -9.04 1.59 14.71
N VAL A 242 -9.90 1.39 15.72
CA VAL A 242 -9.56 1.54 17.14
C VAL A 242 -9.44 0.16 17.79
N PHE A 243 -8.44 0.00 18.64
CA PHE A 243 -8.23 -1.23 19.41
C PHE A 243 -8.40 -0.94 20.91
N PHE A 244 -9.27 -1.70 21.57
CA PHE A 244 -9.46 -1.64 23.01
C PHE A 244 -8.74 -2.80 23.68
N PHE A 245 -7.46 -2.60 23.95
CA PHE A 245 -6.73 -3.45 24.88
C PHE A 245 -7.09 -2.99 26.29
N GLY A 246 -8.07 -3.66 26.90
CA GLY A 246 -8.43 -3.37 28.29
C GLY A 246 -7.17 -3.32 29.16
N LEU A 247 -6.97 -2.23 29.88
CA LEU A 247 -6.24 -2.30 31.14
C LEU A 247 -7.02 -3.32 31.96
N ALA A 248 -6.43 -4.50 32.16
CA ALA A 248 -6.88 -5.40 33.21
C ALA A 248 -6.65 -4.64 34.52
N PHE A 249 -7.66 -3.90 34.98
CA PHE A 249 -7.86 -3.65 36.38
C PHE A 249 -8.60 -4.86 36.93
N LEU A 250 -7.81 -5.84 37.37
CA LEU A 250 -8.07 -6.66 38.55
C LEU A 250 -6.73 -6.79 39.29
#